data_AF-A0A535CD12-F1
#
_entry.id   AF-A0A535CD12-F1
#
_cell.length_a   1.000
_cell.length_b   1.000
_cell.length_c   1.000
_cell.angle_alpha   90.00
_cell.angle_beta   90.00
_cell.angle_gamma   90.00
#
_symmetry.space_group_name_H-M   'P 1'
#
loop_
_entity.id
_entity.type
_entity.pdbx_description
1 polymer ?
#
loop_
_entity_poly.entity_id
_entity_poly.type
_entity_poly.pdbx_seq_one_letter_code
_entity_poly.pdbx_strand_id
1 'polypeptide(L)' 'MLTDRPTSPEATIEHLLADPALQPLVTAHRILEATPPHHAPWPEGIDPRISAALRGRGVEALYTHQAHAVSAARSGQ' A
#
# COMPACT_ATOMS: atom_id res chain seq x y z
N MET A 1 22.13 -15.83 -9.65
CA MET A 1 20.93 -16.69 -9.65
C MET A 1 20.63 -17.00 -8.21
N LEU A 2 19.37 -16.89 -7.75
CA LEU A 2 18.99 -17.35 -6.40
C LEU A 2 19.15 -18.87 -6.34
N THR A 3 20.33 -19.33 -5.92
CA THR A 3 20.68 -20.74 -5.82
C THR A 3 20.13 -21.40 -4.56
N ASP A 4 19.81 -20.59 -3.54
CA ASP A 4 19.15 -21.01 -2.31
C ASP A 4 17.84 -20.25 -2.11
N ARG A 5 16.86 -20.90 -1.46
CA ARG A 5 15.58 -20.26 -1.12
C ARG A 5 15.83 -19.16 -0.08
N PRO A 6 15.50 -17.90 -0.38
CA PRO A 6 15.73 -16.80 0.54
C PRO A 6 14.81 -16.90 1.75
N THR A 7 15.29 -16.44 2.90
CA THR A 7 14.59 -16.51 4.18
C THR A 7 13.62 -15.36 4.41
N SER A 8 13.74 -14.26 3.64
CA SER A 8 12.83 -13.12 3.67
C SER A 8 12.84 -12.33 2.34
N PRO A 9 11.84 -11.45 2.11
CA PRO A 9 11.86 -10.52 0.98
C PRO A 9 13.08 -9.59 0.97
N GLU A 10 13.52 -9.11 2.13
CA GLU A 10 14.68 -8.22 2.27
C GLU A 10 15.97 -8.93 1.84
N ALA A 11 16.19 -10.14 2.36
CA ALA A 11 17.33 -10.98 1.98
C ALA A 11 17.32 -11.32 0.47
N THR A 12 16.13 -11.45 -0.13
CA THR A 12 15.99 -11.67 -1.57
C THR A 12 16.49 -10.47 -2.37
N ILE A 13 16.08 -9.25 -1.98
CA ILE A 13 16.48 -8.01 -2.64
C ILE A 13 17.99 -7.81 -2.50
N GLU A 14 18.55 -8.01 -1.30
CA GLU A 14 19.99 -7.90 -1.04
C GLU A 14 20.79 -8.87 -1.92
N HIS A 15 20.35 -10.12 -2.04
CA HIS A 15 21.02 -11.11 -2.88
C HIS A 15 20.97 -10.73 -4.36
N LEU A 16 19.83 -10.25 -4.86
CA LEU A 16 19.69 -9.83 -6.26
C LEU A 16 20.61 -8.65 -6.60
N LEU A 17 20.77 -7.70 -5.68
CA LEU A 17 21.64 -6.54 -5.88
C LEU A 17 23.12 -6.88 -5.75
N ALA A 18 23.47 -7.93 -5.00
CA ALA A 18 24.83 -8.42 -4.84
C ALA A 18 25.26 -9.42 -5.92
N ASP A 19 24.33 -9.93 -6.75
CA ASP A 19 24.61 -10.94 -7.77
C ASP A 19 25.54 -10.38 -8.87
N PRO A 20 26.75 -10.94 -9.04
CA PRO A 20 27.71 -10.46 -10.04
C PRO A 20 27.21 -10.51 -11.48
N ALA A 21 26.26 -11.41 -11.79
CA ALA A 21 25.66 -11.48 -13.13
C ALA A 21 24.63 -10.37 -13.36
N LEU A 22 23.99 -9.87 -12.30
CA LEU A 22 22.97 -8.82 -12.38
C LEU A 22 23.55 -7.43 -12.16
N GLN A 23 24.55 -7.27 -11.29
CA GLN A 23 25.18 -5.99 -10.98
C GLN A 23 25.50 -5.12 -12.21
N PRO A 24 26.14 -5.63 -13.28
CA PRO A 24 26.45 -4.81 -14.46
C PRO A 24 25.21 -4.43 -15.29
N LEU A 25 24.05 -5.06 -15.05
CA LEU A 25 22.80 -4.82 -15.76
C LEU A 25 21.86 -3.87 -14.99
N VAL A 26 22.10 -3.66 -13.68
CA VAL A 26 21.29 -2.77 -12.84
C VAL A 26 21.73 -1.32 -13.09
N THR A 27 20.89 -0.57 -13.79
CA THR A 27 21.16 0.85 -14.11
C THR A 27 20.71 1.81 -13.00
N ALA A 28 19.74 1.41 -12.18
CA ALA A 28 19.28 2.18 -11.04
C ALA A 28 18.65 1.26 -9.98
N HIS A 29 18.95 1.55 -8.72
CA HIS A 29 18.23 1.01 -7.56
C HIS A 29 17.84 2.18 -6.66
N ARG A 30 16.56 2.26 -6.31
CA ARG A 30 16.01 3.33 -5.47
C ARG A 30 15.16 2.72 -4.38
N ILE A 31 15.50 3.04 -3.13
CA ILE A 31 14.67 2.74 -1.97
C ILE A 31 13.66 3.86 -1.81
N LEU A 32 12.39 3.50 -1.67
CA LEU A 32 11.31 4.43 -1.33
C LEU A 32 10.99 4.26 0.14
N GLU A 33 11.00 5.37 0.88
CA GLU A 33 10.64 5.37 2.29
C GLU A 33 9.19 4.93 2.49
N ALA A 34 8.95 4.22 3.60
CA ALA A 34 7.61 3.85 4.00
C ALA A 34 6.83 5.11 4.40
N THR A 35 5.65 5.30 3.80
CA THR A 35 4.78 6.42 4.12
C THR A 35 3.64 5.93 5.02
N PRO A 36 3.39 6.57 6.18
CA PRO A 36 2.26 6.21 7.02
C PRO A 36 0.93 6.47 6.29
N PRO A 37 -0.13 5.75 6.64
CA PRO A 37 -1.42 5.93 6.02
C PRO A 37 -2.01 7.30 6.37
N HIS A 38 -2.58 7.99 5.38
CA HIS A 38 -3.37 9.19 5.61
C HIS A 38 -4.85 8.83 5.63
N HIS A 39 -5.46 8.95 6.79
CA HIS A 39 -6.88 8.66 7.01
C HIS A 39 -7.73 9.93 7.05
N ALA A 40 -9.02 9.78 6.78
CA ALA A 40 -10.03 10.81 6.94
C ALA A 40 -11.25 10.26 7.69
N PRO A 41 -12.04 11.13 8.34
CA PRO A 41 -13.32 10.75 8.91
C PRO A 41 -14.24 10.12 7.86
N TRP A 42 -15.20 9.32 8.33
CA TRP A 42 -16.29 8.82 7.49
C TRP A 42 -17.09 10.00 6.92
N PRO A 43 -17.30 10.08 5.59
CA PRO A 43 -18.08 11.15 4.98
C PRO A 43 -19.51 11.23 5.51
N GLU A 44 -20.07 12.43 5.56
CA GLU A 44 -21.45 12.65 6.00
C GLU A 44 -22.46 11.90 5.13
N GLY A 45 -23.52 11.41 5.77
CA GLY A 45 -24.61 10.71 5.10
C GLY A 45 -24.27 9.30 4.61
N ILE A 46 -23.13 8.73 5.04
CA ILE A 46 -22.91 7.28 4.98
C ILE A 46 -23.77 6.60 6.04
N ASP A 47 -24.56 5.62 5.62
CA ASP A 47 -25.39 4.83 6.52
C ASP A 47 -24.49 4.12 7.57
N PRO A 48 -24.77 4.24 8.87
CA PRO A 48 -23.97 3.64 9.93
C PRO A 48 -23.75 2.13 9.74
N ARG A 49 -24.70 1.41 9.14
CA ARG A 49 -24.59 -0.04 8.87
C ARG A 49 -23.47 -0.36 7.88
N ILE A 50 -23.21 0.52 6.92
CA ILE A 50 -22.10 0.37 5.97
C ILE A 50 -20.77 0.53 6.71
N SER A 51 -20.66 1.58 7.54
CA SER A 51 -19.44 1.80 8.33
C SER A 51 -19.17 0.65 9.31
N ALA A 52 -20.22 0.10 9.93
CA ALA A 52 -20.10 -1.05 10.83
C ALA A 52 -19.67 -2.33 10.11
N ALA A 53 -20.25 -2.62 8.94
CA ALA A 53 -19.88 -3.77 8.12
C ALA A 53 -18.42 -3.68 7.63
N LEU A 54 -17.95 -2.47 7.29
CA LEU A 54 -16.57 -2.23 6.87
C LEU A 54 -15.58 -2.38 8.02
N ARG A 55 -15.89 -1.86 9.22
CA ARG A 55 -15.09 -2.12 10.43
C ARG A 55 -14.99 -3.61 10.75
N GLY A 56 -16.09 -4.36 10.61
CA GLY A 56 -16.09 -5.81 10.75
C GLY A 56 -15.17 -6.56 9.77
N ARG A 57 -14.66 -5.88 8.74
CA ARG A 57 -13.68 -6.38 7.75
C ARG A 57 -12.29 -5.75 7.92
N GLY A 58 -12.03 -5.04 9.02
CA GLY A 58 -10.75 -4.38 9.31
C GLY A 58 -10.60 -2.99 8.68
N VAL A 59 -11.66 -2.41 8.11
CA VAL A 59 -11.63 -1.03 7.59
C VAL A 59 -12.10 -0.08 8.69
N GLU A 60 -11.16 0.33 9.53
CA GLU A 60 -11.44 1.21 10.68
C GLU A 60 -11.69 2.67 10.28
N ALA A 61 -10.97 3.13 9.26
CA ALA A 61 -11.09 4.47 8.68
C ALA A 61 -10.86 4.42 7.18
N LEU A 62 -11.43 5.39 6.45
CA LEU A 62 -11.15 5.58 5.04
C LEU A 62 -9.79 6.24 4.86
N TYR A 63 -9.08 5.88 3.80
CA TYR A 63 -7.99 6.70 3.31
C TYR A 63 -8.53 8.04 2.79
N THR A 64 -7.72 9.09 2.84
CA THR A 64 -8.10 10.44 2.37
C THR A 64 -8.67 10.43 0.95
N HIS A 65 -8.05 9.69 0.03
CA HIS A 65 -8.52 9.56 -1.34
C HIS A 65 -9.86 8.82 -1.46
N GLN A 66 -10.13 7.84 -0.59
CA GLN A 66 -11.41 7.13 -0.56
C GLN A 66 -12.53 8.03 -0.03
N ALA A 67 -12.27 8.77 1.06
CA ALA A 67 -13.24 9.74 1.58
C ALA A 67 -13.55 10.82 0.55
N HIS A 68 -12.53 11.32 -0.16
CA HIS A 68 -12.72 12.27 -1.25
C HIS A 68 -13.56 11.70 -2.39
N ALA A 69 -13.27 10.48 -2.86
CA ALA A 69 -14.02 9.84 -3.92
C ALA A 69 -15.50 9.63 -3.55
N VAL A 70 -15.77 9.22 -2.30
CA VAL A 70 -17.15 9.07 -1.79
C VAL A 70 -17.87 10.41 -1.76
N SER A 71 -17.23 11.46 -1.26
CA SER A 71 -17.82 12.81 -1.24
C SER A 71 -18.12 13.33 -2.65
N ALA A 72 -17.17 13.17 -3.58
CA ALA A 72 -17.32 13.56 -4.98
C ALA A 72 -18.51 12.85 -5.64
N ALA A 73 -18.56 11.51 -5.54
CA ALA A 73 -19.65 10.70 -6.10
C ALA A 73 -21.03 11.10 -5.53
N ARG A 74 -21.09 11.43 -4.24
CA ARG A 74 -22.33 11.91 -3.60
C ARG A 74 -22.74 13.31 -4.04
N SER A 75 -21.77 14.16 -4.36
CA SER A 75 -22.01 15.50 -4.92
C SER A 75 -22.24 15.50 -6.44
N GLY A 76 -22.17 14.33 -7.10
CA GLY A 76 -22.35 14.20 -8.54
C GLY A 76 -21.16 14.67 -9.39
N GLN A 77 -19.94 14.62 -8.84
CA GLN A 77 -18.69 14.92 -9.53
C GLN A 77 -17.94 13.67 -9.98
#